data_AF-A0A9Q7X4N8-F1
#
_entry.id   AF-A0A9Q7X4N8-F1
#
_cell.length_a   1.000
_cell.length_b   1.000
_cell.length_c   1.000
_cell.angle_alpha   90.00
_cell.angle_beta   90.00
_cell.angle_gamma   90.00
#
_symmetry.space_group_name_H-M   'P 1'
#
loop_
_entity.id
_entity.type
_entity.pdbx_description
1 polymer ?
#
loop_
_entity_poly.entity_id
_entity_poly.type
_entity_poly.pdbx_seq_one_letter_code
_entity_poly.pdbx_strand_id
1 'polypeptide(L)'
;MAWRCSGATNAELISNMRNSSLITSRVSEAMSLVDRANYVGTPSLAYQDSPQTIGYGATISAPHMHAHAAENLLPFLRPDCKVLDVGSGSGYTLAIFHHLTTCTGAGKVLGIDHIQGLVDQANSNLAKDGLREAMKEGR
;
A
#
# COMPACT_ATOMS: atom_id res chain seq x y z
N MET A 1 0.61 22.81 3.21
CA MET A 1 -0.78 22.36 3.44
C MET A 1 -0.73 20.95 4.00
N ALA A 2 -1.43 20.67 5.08
CA ALA A 2 -1.62 19.29 5.54
C ALA A 2 -2.88 18.75 4.89
N TRP A 3 -2.75 17.69 4.09
CA TRP A 3 -3.89 16.93 3.61
C TRP A 3 -4.58 16.32 4.84
N ARG A 4 -5.90 16.47 4.94
CA ARG A 4 -6.69 15.92 6.05
C ARG A 4 -7.62 14.87 5.50
N CYS A 5 -7.05 13.73 5.11
CA CYS A 5 -7.81 12.67 4.47
C CYS A 5 -8.20 11.53 5.43
N SER A 6 -7.95 11.67 6.74
CA SER A 6 -8.32 10.66 7.74
C SER A 6 -9.78 10.22 7.63
N GLY A 7 -10.07 8.97 7.97
CA GLY A 7 -11.42 8.42 8.05
C GLY A 7 -11.58 7.45 9.21
N ALA A 8 -12.80 6.98 9.47
CA ALA A 8 -13.09 5.93 10.43
C ALA A 8 -12.93 4.51 9.83
N THR A 9 -12.92 4.41 8.51
CA THR A 9 -12.76 3.16 7.75
C THR A 9 -11.82 3.35 6.56
N ASN A 10 -11.32 2.26 5.96
CA ASN A 10 -10.54 2.34 4.73
C ASN A 10 -11.33 3.05 3.62
N ALA A 11 -12.60 2.70 3.45
CA ALA A 11 -13.47 3.30 2.44
C ALA A 11 -13.63 4.83 2.63
N GLU A 12 -13.80 5.28 3.88
CA GLU A 12 -13.90 6.71 4.17
C GLU A 12 -12.58 7.44 3.93
N LEU A 13 -11.45 6.85 4.34
CA LEU A 13 -10.11 7.37 4.05
C LEU A 13 -9.88 7.56 2.54
N ILE A 14 -10.21 6.54 1.71
CA ILE A 14 -10.07 6.64 0.26
C ILE A 14 -11.04 7.68 -0.32
N SER A 15 -12.29 7.72 0.15
CA SER A 15 -13.28 8.71 -0.27
C SER A 15 -12.79 10.14 0.01
N ASN A 16 -12.23 10.39 1.19
CA ASN A 16 -11.69 11.70 1.57
C ASN A 16 -10.47 12.10 0.72
N MET A 17 -9.59 11.16 0.37
CA MET A 17 -8.50 11.42 -0.58
C MET A 17 -9.03 11.77 -1.97
N ARG A 18 -10.05 11.06 -2.47
CA ARG A 18 -10.67 11.35 -3.77
C ARG A 18 -11.37 12.71 -3.79
N ASN A 19 -12.12 13.04 -2.74
CA ASN A 19 -12.78 14.34 -2.59
C ASN A 19 -11.78 15.51 -2.52
N SER A 20 -10.59 15.24 -1.99
CA SER A 20 -9.48 16.20 -1.96
C SER A 20 -8.68 16.28 -3.27
N SER A 21 -9.12 15.57 -4.31
CA SER A 21 -8.43 15.47 -5.61
C SER A 21 -6.97 14.99 -5.52
N LEU A 22 -6.66 14.17 -4.52
CA LEU A 22 -5.33 13.59 -4.34
C LEU A 22 -5.08 12.37 -5.21
N ILE A 23 -6.14 11.64 -5.56
CA ILE A 23 -6.08 10.37 -6.30
C ILE A 23 -7.15 10.31 -7.39
N THR A 24 -6.78 9.67 -8.49
CA THR A 24 -7.58 9.29 -9.65
C THR A 24 -8.38 8.02 -9.36
N SER A 25 -9.33 7.69 -10.27
CA SER A 25 -10.16 6.50 -10.11
C SER A 25 -9.33 5.21 -9.97
N ARG A 26 -8.34 5.01 -10.84
CA ARG A 26 -7.52 3.78 -10.87
C ARG A 26 -6.72 3.57 -9.58
N VAL A 27 -6.12 4.62 -9.03
CA VAL A 27 -5.41 4.52 -7.73
C VAL A 27 -6.40 4.36 -6.58
N SER A 28 -7.53 5.07 -6.62
CA SER A 28 -8.57 4.92 -5.59
C SER A 28 -9.13 3.49 -5.52
N GLU A 29 -9.33 2.83 -6.66
CA GLU A 29 -9.79 1.44 -6.74
C GLU A 29 -8.75 0.49 -6.14
N ALA A 30 -7.48 0.62 -6.54
CA ALA A 30 -6.40 -0.20 -5.99
C ALA A 30 -6.24 -0.02 -4.47
N MET A 31 -6.21 1.22 -3.97
CA MET A 31 -6.11 1.48 -2.53
C MET A 31 -7.35 1.05 -1.74
N SER A 32 -8.53 0.95 -2.39
CA SER A 32 -9.74 0.44 -1.72
C SER A 32 -9.69 -1.07 -1.48
N LEU A 33 -8.92 -1.80 -2.31
CA LEU A 33 -8.73 -3.25 -2.18
C LEU A 33 -7.70 -3.63 -1.10
N VAL A 34 -6.88 -2.66 -0.66
CA VAL A 34 -5.80 -2.87 0.31
C VAL A 34 -6.21 -2.24 1.64
N ASP A 35 -6.65 -3.05 2.61
CA ASP A 35 -7.06 -2.51 3.90
C ASP A 35 -5.84 -2.16 4.75
N ARG A 36 -5.62 -0.86 4.94
CA ARG A 36 -4.50 -0.34 5.73
C ARG A 36 -4.45 -0.88 7.16
N ALA A 37 -5.57 -1.34 7.74
CA ALA A 37 -5.59 -1.98 9.05
C ALA A 37 -4.72 -3.25 9.13
N ASN A 38 -4.50 -3.93 8.01
CA ASN A 38 -3.62 -5.10 7.94
C ASN A 38 -2.13 -4.76 8.05
N TYR A 39 -1.75 -3.48 7.92
CA TYR A 39 -0.36 -3.03 7.75
C TYR A 39 0.15 -2.13 8.89
N VAL A 40 -0.67 -1.91 9.92
CA VAL A 40 -0.33 -1.09 11.09
C VAL A 40 -0.30 -1.93 12.37
N GLY A 41 0.51 -1.52 13.35
CA GLY A 41 0.53 -2.16 14.67
C GLY A 41 -0.63 -1.77 15.57
N THR A 42 -1.25 -0.61 15.33
CA THR A 42 -2.33 -0.05 16.16
C THR A 42 -3.59 0.17 15.32
N PRO A 43 -4.58 -0.74 15.35
CA PRO A 43 -5.76 -0.68 14.49
C PRO A 43 -6.56 0.62 14.60
N SER A 44 -6.65 1.23 15.78
CA SER A 44 -7.36 2.50 15.98
C SER A 44 -6.73 3.69 15.25
N LEU A 45 -5.49 3.56 14.79
CA LEU A 45 -4.77 4.59 14.04
C LEU A 45 -4.64 4.24 12.54
N ALA A 46 -5.21 3.12 12.10
CA ALA A 46 -5.04 2.61 10.73
C ALA A 46 -5.40 3.63 9.65
N TYR A 47 -6.48 4.38 9.88
CA TYR A 47 -7.07 5.29 8.89
C TYR A 47 -6.80 6.76 9.17
N GLN A 48 -5.82 7.05 10.03
CA GLN A 48 -5.33 8.42 10.20
C GLN A 48 -4.37 8.77 9.06
N ASP A 49 -4.55 9.96 8.49
CA ASP A 49 -3.68 10.49 7.45
C ASP A 49 -2.34 11.00 8.01
N SER A 50 -1.61 10.10 8.67
CA SER A 50 -0.31 10.35 9.29
C SER A 50 0.54 9.07 9.33
N PRO A 51 1.87 9.17 9.46
CA PRO A 51 2.71 8.00 9.65
C PRO A 51 2.37 7.25 10.93
N GLN A 52 2.50 5.93 10.92
CA GLN A 52 2.28 5.07 12.09
C GLN A 52 3.50 4.18 12.34
N THR A 53 3.90 4.01 13.60
CA THR A 53 5.04 3.15 13.94
C THR A 53 4.74 1.69 13.64
N ILE A 54 5.69 1.00 13.00
CA ILE A 54 5.60 -0.43 12.68
C ILE A 54 6.68 -1.27 13.38
N GLY A 55 7.45 -0.66 14.29
CA GLY A 55 8.59 -1.29 14.96
C GLY A 55 9.91 -0.98 14.27
N TYR A 56 11.02 -1.47 14.83
CA TYR A 56 12.37 -1.34 14.25
C TYR A 56 12.83 0.09 13.94
N GLY A 57 12.27 1.11 14.60
CA GLY A 57 12.54 2.52 14.30
C GLY A 57 11.92 3.01 12.99
N ALA A 58 11.04 2.21 12.36
CA ALA A 58 10.37 2.52 11.10
C ALA A 58 8.89 2.92 11.29
N THR A 59 8.36 3.61 10.29
CA THR A 59 6.94 3.95 10.20
C THR A 59 6.39 3.53 8.83
N ILE A 60 5.13 3.11 8.79
CA ILE A 60 4.36 3.13 7.54
C ILE A 60 4.00 4.58 7.24
N SER A 61 4.31 5.04 6.03
CA SER A 61 4.06 6.41 5.56
C SER A 61 2.59 6.80 5.66
N ALA A 62 2.30 8.10 5.72
CA ALA A 62 0.92 8.58 5.69
C ALA A 62 0.19 8.10 4.42
N PRO A 63 -1.12 7.80 4.48
CA PRO A 63 -1.95 7.46 3.33
C PRO A 63 -1.74 8.36 2.10
N HIS A 64 -1.72 9.70 2.27
CA HIS A 64 -1.51 10.61 1.15
C HIS A 64 -0.14 10.44 0.46
N MET A 65 0.88 9.97 1.18
CA MET A 65 2.20 9.71 0.58
C MET A 65 2.19 8.47 -0.31
N HIS A 66 1.46 7.42 0.07
CA HIS A 66 1.28 6.24 -0.78
C HIS A 66 0.45 6.58 -2.02
N ALA A 67 -0.63 7.34 -1.84
CA ALA A 67 -1.42 7.90 -2.93
C ALA A 67 -0.55 8.70 -3.91
N HIS A 68 0.26 9.64 -3.40
CA HIS A 68 1.13 10.45 -4.22
C HIS A 68 2.16 9.63 -4.99
N ALA A 69 2.78 8.63 -4.36
CA ALA A 69 3.72 7.73 -5.03
C ALA A 69 3.03 6.93 -6.15
N ALA A 70 1.84 6.37 -5.87
CA ALA A 70 1.07 5.60 -6.84
C ALA A 70 0.64 6.44 -8.04
N GLU A 71 0.17 7.67 -7.82
CA GLU A 71 -0.20 8.60 -8.89
C GLU A 71 0.98 8.97 -9.79
N ASN A 72 2.12 9.33 -9.21
CA ASN A 72 3.31 9.69 -9.98
C ASN A 72 3.85 8.52 -10.82
N LEU A 73 3.74 7.30 -10.30
CA LEU A 73 4.20 6.09 -11.00
C LEU A 73 3.16 5.54 -11.99
N LEU A 74 1.89 5.93 -11.88
CA LEU A 74 0.80 5.39 -12.68
C LEU A 74 1.06 5.37 -14.20
N PRO A 75 1.69 6.37 -14.83
CA PRO A 75 2.03 6.34 -16.26
C PRO A 75 3.04 5.23 -16.64
N PHE A 76 3.80 4.72 -15.68
CA PHE A 76 4.81 3.68 -15.87
C PHE A 76 4.31 2.28 -15.47
N LEU A 77 3.23 2.21 -14.67
CA LEU A 77 2.59 0.96 -14.22
C LEU A 77 1.70 0.37 -15.33
N ARG A 78 2.37 -0.22 -16.32
CA ARG A 78 1.74 -0.95 -17.43
C ARG A 78 1.21 -2.31 -16.94
N PRO A 79 0.19 -2.87 -17.60
CA PRO A 79 -0.25 -4.24 -17.35
C PRO A 79 0.93 -5.22 -17.33
N ASP A 80 1.00 -6.01 -16.27
CA ASP A 80 1.96 -7.07 -16.04
C ASP A 80 3.44 -6.64 -16.05
N CYS A 81 3.72 -5.38 -15.71
CA CYS A 81 5.08 -4.89 -15.54
C CYS A 81 5.75 -5.43 -14.27
N LYS A 82 7.06 -5.19 -14.17
CA LYS A 82 7.85 -5.49 -12.96
C LYS A 82 8.07 -4.21 -12.18
N VAL A 83 7.84 -4.25 -10.87
CA VAL A 83 8.03 -3.13 -9.95
C VAL A 83 8.96 -3.55 -8.83
N LEU A 84 9.86 -2.64 -8.43
CA LEU A 84 10.73 -2.81 -7.26
C LEU A 84 10.42 -1.68 -6.27
N ASP A 85 10.06 -2.05 -5.05
CA ASP A 85 9.88 -1.13 -3.92
C ASP A 85 11.06 -1.30 -2.95
N VAL A 86 11.87 -0.25 -2.81
CA VAL A 86 13.08 -0.24 -1.98
C VAL A 86 12.76 0.42 -0.64
N GLY A 87 12.96 -0.32 0.45
CA GLY A 87 12.45 0.06 1.77
C GLY A 87 10.98 -0.30 1.92
N SER A 88 10.62 -1.55 1.58
CA SER A 88 9.22 -2.00 1.51
C SER A 88 8.48 -1.93 2.86
N GLY A 89 9.20 -1.88 3.99
CA GLY A 89 8.63 -1.61 5.30
C GLY A 89 7.47 -2.54 5.65
N SER A 90 6.27 -1.99 5.80
CA SER A 90 5.06 -2.76 6.15
C SER A 90 4.51 -3.64 5.02
N GLY A 91 4.94 -3.43 3.77
CA GLY A 91 4.41 -4.09 2.59
C GLY A 91 3.16 -3.43 1.96
N TYR A 92 2.67 -2.32 2.51
CA TYR A 92 1.42 -1.67 2.03
C TYR A 92 1.51 -1.19 0.58
N THR A 93 2.63 -0.56 0.20
CA THR A 93 2.85 -0.10 -1.18
C THR A 93 2.92 -1.26 -2.17
N LEU A 94 3.49 -2.40 -1.75
CA LEU A 94 3.55 -3.61 -2.59
C LEU A 94 2.16 -4.09 -2.99
N ALA A 95 1.24 -4.16 -2.03
CA ALA A 95 -0.15 -4.55 -2.28
C ALA A 95 -0.85 -3.58 -3.24
N ILE A 96 -0.65 -2.26 -3.06
CA ILE A 96 -1.20 -1.25 -3.97
C ILE A 96 -0.67 -1.46 -5.39
N PHE A 97 0.65 -1.62 -5.55
CA PHE A 97 1.23 -1.87 -6.87
C PHE A 97 0.76 -3.19 -7.46
N HIS A 98 0.59 -4.25 -6.65
CA HIS A 98 0.06 -5.52 -7.12
C HIS A 98 -1.31 -5.35 -7.79
N HIS A 99 -2.21 -4.60 -7.16
CA HIS A 99 -3.53 -4.30 -7.75
C HIS A 99 -3.48 -3.35 -8.95
N LEU A 100 -2.48 -2.45 -9.01
CA LEU A 100 -2.30 -1.55 -10.15
C LEU A 100 -1.73 -2.23 -11.40
N THR A 101 -0.90 -3.26 -11.22
CA THR A 101 -0.15 -3.90 -12.33
C THR A 101 -0.71 -5.24 -12.77
N THR A 102 -1.41 -5.97 -11.90
CA THR A 102 -1.87 -7.33 -12.22
C THR A 102 -3.13 -7.28 -13.08
N CYS A 103 -2.98 -7.56 -14.37
CA CYS A 103 -4.10 -7.64 -15.32
C CYS A 103 -4.30 -9.06 -15.85
N THR A 104 -3.23 -9.73 -16.27
CA THR A 104 -3.27 -11.11 -16.78
C THR A 104 -2.62 -12.13 -15.85
N GLY A 105 -2.00 -11.67 -14.76
CA GLY A 105 -1.33 -12.52 -13.77
C GLY A 105 0.15 -12.73 -14.04
N ALA A 106 0.76 -11.94 -14.93
CA ALA A 106 2.20 -12.02 -15.24
C ALA A 106 3.03 -10.90 -14.58
N GLY A 107 2.36 -9.87 -14.02
CA GLY A 107 3.00 -8.80 -13.26
C GLY A 107 3.76 -9.31 -12.05
N LYS A 108 4.81 -8.57 -11.66
CA LYS A 108 5.63 -8.89 -10.48
C LYS A 108 5.95 -7.66 -9.68
N VAL A 109 5.63 -7.67 -8.39
CA VAL A 109 6.01 -6.60 -7.47
C VAL A 109 6.98 -7.17 -6.43
N LEU A 110 8.21 -6.69 -6.44
CA LEU A 110 9.25 -7.10 -5.51
C LEU A 110 9.50 -6.01 -4.46
N GLY A 111 9.43 -6.37 -3.20
CA GLY A 111 9.87 -5.53 -2.09
C GLY A 111 11.25 -5.95 -1.58
N ILE A 112 12.08 -4.98 -1.23
CA ILE A 112 13.33 -5.20 -0.51
C ILE A 112 13.40 -4.30 0.71
N ASP A 113 13.76 -4.90 1.85
CA ASP A 113 14.07 -4.19 3.09
C ASP A 113 15.28 -4.84 3.76
N HIS A 114 16.12 -4.04 4.41
CA HIS A 114 17.33 -4.56 5.06
C HIS A 114 17.05 -5.10 6.47
N ILE A 115 15.87 -4.82 7.04
CA ILE A 115 15.49 -5.28 8.38
C ILE A 115 14.64 -6.54 8.24
N GLN A 116 15.17 -7.70 8.62
CA GLN A 116 14.47 -8.99 8.50
C GLN A 116 13.10 -8.98 9.20
N GLY A 117 13.00 -8.34 10.36
CA GLY A 117 11.73 -8.22 11.08
C GLY A 117 10.64 -7.44 10.32
N LEU A 118 11.02 -6.44 9.53
CA LEU A 118 10.09 -5.75 8.63
C LEU A 118 9.70 -6.62 7.44
N VAL A 119 10.65 -7.40 6.89
CA VAL A 119 10.36 -8.37 5.82
C VAL A 119 9.34 -9.42 6.29
N ASP A 120 9.54 -10.00 7.48
CA ASP A 120 8.63 -10.99 8.05
C ASP A 120 7.24 -10.39 8.32
N GLN A 121 7.20 -9.16 8.82
CA GLN A 121 5.96 -8.43 9.05
C GLN A 121 5.24 -8.11 7.74
N ALA A 122 5.93 -7.65 6.70
CA ALA A 122 5.35 -7.40 5.39
C ALA A 122 4.72 -8.66 4.80
N ASN A 123 5.42 -9.79 4.85
CA ASN A 123 4.91 -11.08 4.39
C ASN A 123 3.65 -11.51 5.16
N SER A 124 3.62 -11.27 6.48
CA SER A 124 2.44 -11.55 7.31
C SER A 124 1.26 -10.64 6.96
N ASN A 125 1.51 -9.34 6.75
CA ASN A 125 0.48 -8.36 6.40
C ASN A 125 -0.15 -8.65 5.04
N LEU A 126 0.68 -8.88 4.02
CA LEU A 126 0.23 -9.26 2.68
C LEU A 126 -0.63 -10.53 2.71
N ALA A 127 -0.25 -11.51 3.53
CA ALA A 127 -1.02 -12.73 3.68
C ALA A 127 -2.38 -12.51 4.39
N LYS A 128 -2.47 -11.57 5.34
CA LYS A 128 -3.75 -11.17 5.97
C LYS A 128 -4.65 -10.44 4.99
N ASP A 129 -4.05 -9.69 4.06
CA ASP A 129 -4.75 -8.95 3.00
C ASP A 129 -5.11 -9.82 1.79
N GLY A 130 -4.99 -11.15 1.92
CA GLY A 130 -5.42 -12.10 0.88
C GLY A 130 -4.40 -12.37 -0.23
N LEU A 131 -3.19 -11.80 -0.16
CA LEU A 131 -2.16 -11.93 -1.21
C LEU A 131 -1.24 -13.15 -1.05
N ARG A 132 -1.58 -14.08 -0.15
CA ARG A 132 -0.74 -15.27 0.15
C ARG A 132 -0.44 -16.12 -1.10
N GLU A 133 -1.44 -16.36 -1.94
CA GLU A 133 -1.24 -17.21 -3.14
C GLU A 133 -0.39 -16.48 -4.19
N ALA A 134 -0.65 -15.19 -4.44
CA ALA A 134 0.16 -14.37 -5.33
C ALA A 134 1.64 -14.39 -4.95
N MET A 135 1.95 -14.28 -3.65
CA MET A 135 3.32 -14.37 -3.14
C MET A 135 3.97 -15.74 -3.43
N LYS A 136 3.24 -16.85 -3.27
CA LYS A 136 3.77 -18.20 -3.57
C LYS A 136 4.08 -18.36 -5.06
N GLU A 137 3.31 -17.71 -5.92
CA GLU A 137 3.49 -17.72 -7.37
C GLU A 137 4.53 -16.68 -7.85
N GLY A 138 5.09 -15.90 -6.93
CA GLY A 138 6.10 -14.88 -7.21
C GLY A 138 5.57 -13.71 -8.03
N ARG A 139 4.33 -13.29 -7.74
CA ARG A 139 3.60 -12.17 -8.36
C ARG A 139 3.52 -10.97 -7.42
#